data_AF-A0A7S2KXM3-F1
#
_entry.id   AF-A0A7S2KXM3-F1
#
_cell.length_a   1.000
_cell.length_b   1.000
_cell.length_c   1.000
_cell.angle_alpha   90.00
_cell.angle_beta   90.00
_cell.angle_gamma   90.00
#
_symmetry.space_group_name_H-M   'P 1'
#
loop_
_entity.id
_entity.type
_entity.pdbx_description
1 polymer ?
#
loop_
_entity_poly.entity_id
_entity_poly.type
_entity_poly.pdbx_seq_one_letter_code
_entity_poly.pdbx_strand_id
1 'polypeptide(L)'
;TTTTVTTHANWDHSFFRRHSILDAAREVERQHADSVRDVDAHMATAGPAKGRCFGRLQIEGEGHFALVGARWNVPGQLAGDCATTASGRGMSPALTSRVYLAESCPAGDDYEPEKYTAFRLLGKTLSYTTDVSGAECGCNAALYLVSMRAATKASQLKDYYCDAANVSGVTCSEVDLQEANRHAWHSTLHTPHDTSGRTVGYGGGGADWIGPRHWSRDDYGPHDKACIDTRRPFRVSIAFPTSAGGDLAAIRFRLAQDRRGGG
;
A
#
# COMPACT_ATOMS: atom_id res chain seq x y z
N THR A 1 -4.53 25.61 12.13
CA THR A 1 -5.73 25.22 11.35
C THR A 1 -5.34 24.12 10.38
N THR A 2 -5.99 22.96 10.42
CA THR A 2 -5.68 21.82 9.55
C THR A 2 -6.47 21.91 8.25
N THR A 3 -5.80 21.77 7.10
CA THR A 3 -6.45 21.61 5.80
C THR A 3 -6.76 20.15 5.54
N THR A 4 -7.80 19.89 4.74
CA THR A 4 -8.18 18.53 4.37
C THR A 4 -8.66 18.51 2.93
N VAL A 5 -8.17 17.54 2.16
CA VAL A 5 -8.75 17.12 0.88
C VAL A 5 -9.37 15.75 1.09
N THR A 6 -10.63 15.58 0.68
CA THR A 6 -11.32 14.29 0.74
C THR A 6 -11.75 13.92 -0.67
N THR A 7 -11.58 12.66 -1.03
CA THR A 7 -12.25 12.09 -2.20
C THR A 7 -12.91 10.77 -1.81
N HIS A 8 -13.97 10.46 -2.53
CA HIS A 8 -14.68 9.22 -2.40
C HIS A 8 -14.56 8.47 -3.71
N ALA A 9 -13.98 7.29 -3.63
CA ALA A 9 -14.03 6.37 -4.73
C ALA A 9 -15.28 5.51 -4.52
N ASN A 10 -16.35 5.83 -5.25
CA ASN A 10 -17.58 5.04 -5.27
C ASN A 10 -17.36 3.77 -6.09
N TRP A 11 -16.47 2.91 -5.60
CA TRP A 11 -16.25 1.56 -6.09
C TRP A 11 -17.21 0.64 -5.33
N ASP A 12 -18.51 0.82 -5.54
CA ASP A 12 -19.53 0.06 -4.82
C ASP A 12 -19.70 -1.37 -5.36
N HIS A 13 -20.65 -2.11 -4.78
CA HIS A 13 -20.98 -3.49 -5.15
C HIS A 13 -21.27 -3.67 -6.67
N SER A 14 -21.61 -2.64 -7.45
CA SER A 14 -21.81 -2.77 -8.91
C SER A 14 -20.49 -2.95 -9.67
N PHE A 15 -19.39 -2.33 -9.20
CA PHE A 15 -18.04 -2.60 -9.68
C PHE A 15 -17.60 -4.01 -9.26
N PHE A 16 -17.90 -4.40 -8.01
CA PHE A 16 -17.59 -5.73 -7.46
C PHE A 16 -18.49 -6.87 -7.97
N ARG A 17 -19.67 -6.58 -8.55
CA ARG A 17 -20.57 -7.58 -9.16
C ARG A 17 -20.07 -8.07 -10.50
N ARG A 18 -19.29 -7.25 -11.21
CA ARG A 18 -18.74 -7.63 -12.52
C ARG A 18 -17.38 -8.31 -12.39
N HIS A 19 -16.66 -8.12 -11.28
CA HIS A 19 -15.31 -8.66 -11.09
C HIS A 19 -15.02 -9.00 -9.61
N SER A 20 -14.36 -10.14 -9.40
CA SER A 20 -14.18 -10.98 -8.20
C SER A 20 -13.54 -10.35 -6.94
N ILE A 21 -13.69 -9.05 -6.67
CA ILE A 21 -13.15 -8.47 -5.44
C ILE A 21 -13.95 -8.86 -4.17
N LEU A 22 -15.23 -9.25 -4.29
CA LEU A 22 -15.90 -9.88 -3.15
C LEU A 22 -15.17 -11.16 -2.72
N ASP A 23 -14.57 -11.89 -3.66
CA ASP A 23 -13.72 -13.03 -3.33
C ASP A 23 -12.39 -12.56 -2.73
N ALA A 24 -11.78 -11.47 -3.21
CA ALA A 24 -10.56 -10.92 -2.60
C ALA A 24 -10.77 -10.43 -1.14
N ALA A 25 -11.87 -9.73 -0.87
CA ALA A 25 -12.21 -9.26 0.48
C ALA A 25 -12.62 -10.40 1.42
N ARG A 26 -13.38 -11.38 0.92
CA ARG A 26 -13.76 -12.59 1.70
C ARG A 26 -12.60 -13.57 1.88
N GLU A 27 -11.66 -13.62 0.94
CA GLU A 27 -10.41 -14.39 1.05
C GLU A 27 -9.53 -13.84 2.17
N VAL A 28 -9.37 -12.52 2.23
CA VAL A 28 -8.72 -11.84 3.35
C VAL A 28 -9.42 -12.17 4.67
N GLU A 29 -10.75 -12.19 4.73
CA GLU A 29 -11.47 -12.51 5.97
C GLU A 29 -11.34 -13.97 6.44
N ARG A 30 -11.42 -14.96 5.54
CA ARG A 30 -11.29 -16.39 5.90
C ARG A 30 -9.93 -16.73 6.52
N GLN A 31 -8.85 -16.12 6.03
CA GLN A 31 -7.48 -16.53 6.36
C GLN A 31 -6.97 -16.05 7.74
N HIS A 32 -7.71 -15.17 8.42
CA HIS A 32 -7.27 -14.50 9.64
C HIS A 32 -7.83 -15.10 10.94
N ALA A 33 -8.62 -16.19 10.89
CA ALA A 33 -9.08 -16.85 12.11
C ALA A 33 -7.93 -17.51 12.90
N ASP A 34 -6.78 -17.75 12.24
CA ASP A 34 -5.69 -18.56 12.78
C ASP A 34 -4.41 -17.76 13.15
N SER A 35 -4.25 -16.49 12.73
CA SER A 35 -2.92 -15.84 12.73
C SER A 35 -2.57 -14.94 13.93
N VAL A 36 -3.54 -14.42 14.70
CA VAL A 36 -3.23 -13.40 15.73
C VAL A 36 -2.61 -14.00 17.00
N ARG A 37 -2.78 -15.30 17.25
CA ARG A 37 -2.28 -15.96 18.48
C ARG A 37 -0.84 -16.48 18.40
N ASP A 38 -0.28 -16.63 17.19
CA ASP A 38 0.99 -17.33 16.98
C ASP A 38 2.22 -16.39 16.89
N VAL A 39 1.97 -15.10 16.63
CA VAL A 39 3.03 -14.09 16.41
C VAL A 39 3.86 -13.81 17.66
N ASP A 40 3.24 -13.78 18.85
CA ASP A 40 3.97 -13.51 20.10
C ASP A 40 4.81 -14.71 20.58
N ALA A 41 4.40 -15.94 20.26
CA ALA A 41 5.03 -17.17 20.76
C ALA A 41 6.31 -17.55 19.99
N HIS A 42 6.37 -17.32 18.67
CA HIS A 42 7.55 -17.62 17.85
C HIS A 42 8.70 -16.61 17.97
N MET A 43 8.47 -15.46 18.61
CA MET A 43 9.41 -14.33 18.65
C MET A 43 10.43 -14.39 19.80
N ALA A 44 10.24 -15.29 20.78
CA ALA A 44 11.16 -15.41 21.92
C ALA A 44 12.47 -16.17 21.58
N THR A 45 12.60 -16.75 20.37
CA THR A 45 13.68 -17.68 20.03
C THR A 45 14.44 -17.40 18.72
N ALA A 46 14.14 -16.32 18.00
CA ALA A 46 14.74 -16.09 16.68
C ALA A 46 16.13 -15.40 16.75
N GLY A 47 17.16 -16.07 16.23
CA GLY A 47 18.50 -15.52 16.02
C GLY A 47 18.56 -14.44 14.92
N PRO A 48 19.75 -13.88 14.61
CA PRO A 48 19.87 -12.80 13.63
C PRO A 48 19.41 -13.26 12.25
N ALA A 49 18.47 -12.50 11.66
CA ALA A 49 17.90 -12.82 10.35
C ALA A 49 18.99 -12.81 9.27
N LYS A 50 19.23 -13.97 8.64
CA LYS A 50 19.87 -14.05 7.33
C LYS A 50 18.76 -13.78 6.31
N GLY A 51 18.86 -12.76 5.46
CA GLY A 51 17.80 -12.37 4.50
C GLY A 51 17.62 -10.84 4.43
N ARG A 52 16.89 -10.32 3.43
CA ARG A 52 16.60 -8.87 3.30
C ARG A 52 15.55 -8.43 4.32
N CYS A 53 15.94 -8.34 5.58
CA CYS A 53 15.08 -7.98 6.71
C CYS A 53 15.48 -6.61 7.24
N PHE A 54 14.54 -5.64 7.25
CA PHE A 54 14.85 -4.23 7.57
C PHE A 54 14.42 -3.82 8.98
N GLY A 55 14.02 -4.78 9.83
CA GLY A 55 13.53 -4.53 11.18
C GLY A 55 12.02 -4.72 11.28
N ARG A 56 11.39 -4.05 12.25
CA ARG A 56 9.96 -4.17 12.53
C ARG A 56 9.23 -2.83 12.43
N LEU A 57 8.05 -2.87 11.85
CA LEU A 57 7.10 -1.76 11.81
C LEU A 57 5.96 -2.03 12.78
N GLN A 58 5.74 -1.10 13.70
CA GLN A 58 4.55 -1.07 14.55
C GLN A 58 3.40 -0.38 13.81
N ILE A 59 2.26 -1.05 13.74
CA ILE A 59 0.98 -0.50 13.27
C ILE A 59 0.03 -0.45 14.46
N GLU A 60 -0.39 0.76 14.81
CA GLU A 60 -1.32 0.99 15.91
C GLU A 60 -2.65 0.24 15.66
N GLY A 61 -3.13 -0.48 16.68
CA GLY A 61 -4.35 -1.28 16.59
C GLY A 61 -4.20 -2.67 15.94
N GLU A 62 -3.04 -2.97 15.33
CA GLU A 62 -2.80 -4.28 14.68
C GLU A 62 -1.60 -5.03 15.29
N GLY A 63 -0.46 -4.38 15.54
CA GLY A 63 0.71 -5.03 16.17
C GLY A 63 2.05 -4.65 15.53
N HIS A 64 3.01 -5.58 15.57
CA HIS A 64 4.35 -5.40 15.02
C HIS A 64 4.64 -6.41 13.89
N PHE A 65 5.08 -5.91 12.74
CA PHE A 65 5.32 -6.70 11.54
C PHE A 65 6.78 -6.62 11.12
N ALA A 66 7.32 -7.71 10.58
CA ALA A 66 8.61 -7.73 9.92
C ALA A 66 8.55 -6.96 8.60
N LEU A 67 9.57 -6.13 8.34
CA LEU A 67 9.79 -5.46 7.07
C LEU A 67 10.69 -6.33 6.19
N VAL A 68 10.08 -7.07 5.28
CA VAL A 68 10.76 -8.03 4.40
C VAL A 68 10.97 -7.42 3.03
N GLY A 69 12.22 -7.19 2.64
CA GLY A 69 12.57 -6.74 1.31
C GLY A 69 12.49 -7.85 0.28
N ALA A 70 11.95 -7.55 -0.89
CA ALA A 70 12.09 -8.40 -2.06
C ALA A 70 13.56 -8.52 -2.47
N ARG A 71 13.97 -9.65 -3.03
CA ARG A 71 15.30 -9.78 -3.64
C ARG A 71 15.41 -8.98 -4.94
N TRP A 72 14.36 -9.01 -5.75
CA TRP A 72 14.32 -8.43 -7.10
C TRP A 72 13.19 -7.39 -7.20
N ASN A 73 13.48 -6.24 -7.80
CA ASN A 73 12.47 -5.23 -8.11
C ASN A 73 11.63 -5.67 -9.32
N VAL A 74 12.34 -6.06 -10.38
CA VAL A 74 11.83 -6.64 -11.63
C VAL A 74 12.79 -7.75 -12.08
N PRO A 75 12.42 -8.62 -13.03
CA PRO A 75 13.31 -9.69 -13.49
C PRO A 75 14.68 -9.14 -13.91
N GLY A 76 15.75 -9.63 -13.26
CA GLY A 76 17.13 -9.23 -13.56
C GLY A 76 17.62 -7.95 -12.85
N GLN A 77 16.77 -7.23 -12.10
CA GLN A 77 17.15 -6.04 -11.35
C GLN A 77 16.97 -6.25 -9.84
N LEU A 78 18.06 -6.14 -9.07
CA LEU A 78 18.00 -6.23 -7.61
C LEU A 78 17.15 -5.10 -7.03
N ALA A 79 16.40 -5.43 -5.96
CA ALA A 79 15.65 -4.42 -5.23
C ALA A 79 16.58 -3.49 -4.43
N GLY A 80 16.12 -2.26 -4.21
CA GLY A 80 16.76 -1.31 -3.31
C GLY A 80 16.49 -1.62 -1.83
N ASP A 81 17.30 -1.03 -0.95
CA ASP A 81 17.17 -1.21 0.50
C ASP A 81 16.03 -0.38 1.11
N CYS A 82 15.76 -0.61 2.39
CA CYS A 82 14.84 0.17 3.20
C CYS A 82 15.40 0.35 4.61
N ALA A 83 15.12 1.49 5.22
CA ALA A 83 15.50 1.76 6.61
C ALA A 83 14.24 1.89 7.48
N THR A 84 14.26 1.29 8.66
CA THR A 84 13.23 1.52 9.68
C THR A 84 13.65 2.68 10.58
N THR A 85 12.71 3.55 10.94
CA THR A 85 12.97 4.61 11.92
C THR A 85 13.33 4.01 13.27
N ALA A 86 14.14 4.72 14.07
CA ALA A 86 14.52 4.26 15.42
C ALA A 86 13.30 4.00 16.33
N SER A 87 12.19 4.68 16.08
CA SER A 87 10.93 4.48 16.82
C SER A 87 10.19 3.19 16.46
N GLY A 88 10.56 2.51 15.38
CA GLY A 88 9.82 1.36 14.84
C GLY A 88 8.47 1.72 14.22
N ARG A 89 8.10 3.00 14.10
CA ARG A 89 6.78 3.46 13.62
C ARG A 89 6.81 4.08 12.21
N GLY A 90 7.89 3.86 11.47
CA GLY A 90 8.06 4.40 10.13
C GLY A 90 9.19 3.71 9.39
N MET A 91 9.17 3.83 8.08
CA MET A 91 10.17 3.27 7.18
C MET A 91 10.51 4.25 6.06
N SER A 92 11.70 4.10 5.47
CA SER A 92 12.22 4.91 4.38
C SER A 92 12.73 3.99 3.27
N PRO A 93 11.89 3.64 2.29
CA PRO A 93 12.30 2.86 1.13
C PRO A 93 13.26 3.65 0.22
N ALA A 94 14.33 3.01 -0.24
CA ALA A 94 15.20 3.56 -1.28
C ALA A 94 14.55 3.42 -2.67
N LEU A 95 15.11 4.08 -3.69
CA LEU A 95 14.73 3.84 -5.08
C LEU A 95 14.80 2.35 -5.40
N THR A 96 13.84 1.88 -6.20
CA THR A 96 13.70 0.48 -6.65
C THR A 96 13.53 -0.54 -5.52
N SER A 97 13.25 -0.10 -4.29
CA SER A 97 12.93 -1.01 -3.19
C SER A 97 11.49 -1.51 -3.31
N ARG A 98 11.28 -2.76 -2.90
CA ARG A 98 9.96 -3.36 -2.69
C ARG A 98 10.00 -4.07 -1.34
N VAL A 99 9.09 -3.71 -0.45
CA VAL A 99 9.08 -4.16 0.94
C VAL A 99 7.68 -4.65 1.28
N TYR A 100 7.62 -5.80 1.94
CA TYR A 100 6.40 -6.47 2.38
C TYR A 100 6.31 -6.45 3.89
N LEU A 101 5.08 -6.50 4.40
CA LEU A 101 4.81 -6.73 5.81
C LEU A 101 4.53 -8.22 6.01
N ALA A 102 5.27 -8.83 6.94
CA ALA A 102 5.17 -10.25 7.26
C ALA A 102 5.16 -10.50 8.78
N GLU A 103 4.73 -11.68 9.18
CA GLU A 103 4.75 -12.13 10.57
C GLU A 103 6.20 -12.37 11.05
N SER A 104 7.09 -12.80 10.16
CA SER A 104 8.51 -13.02 10.42
C SER A 104 9.37 -12.75 9.19
N CYS A 105 10.66 -12.53 9.39
CA CYS A 105 11.61 -12.45 8.27
C CYS A 105 11.94 -13.83 7.71
N PRO A 106 12.15 -13.95 6.38
CA PRO A 106 12.53 -15.20 5.75
C PRO A 106 13.95 -15.62 6.15
N ALA A 107 14.25 -16.91 6.02
CA ALA A 107 15.60 -17.44 6.11
C ALA A 107 16.28 -17.35 4.73
N GLY A 108 17.11 -16.33 4.53
CA GLY A 108 17.74 -16.04 3.25
C GLY A 108 16.73 -15.49 2.26
N ASP A 109 16.59 -16.20 1.13
CA ASP A 109 15.63 -15.89 0.07
C ASP A 109 14.46 -16.90 0.03
N ASP A 110 14.27 -17.66 1.13
CA ASP A 110 13.18 -18.61 1.28
C ASP A 110 11.93 -17.87 1.77
N TYR A 111 11.21 -17.25 0.85
CA TYR A 111 9.94 -16.59 1.13
C TYR A 111 8.83 -17.64 1.29
N GLU A 112 7.92 -17.41 2.24
CA GLU A 112 6.75 -18.28 2.50
C GLU A 112 5.48 -17.43 2.40
N PRO A 113 4.50 -17.78 1.54
CA PRO A 113 3.34 -16.94 1.31
C PRO A 113 2.50 -16.79 2.58
N GLU A 114 2.38 -17.85 3.38
CA GLU A 114 1.59 -17.87 4.61
C GLU A 114 2.12 -16.89 5.68
N LYS A 115 3.40 -16.49 5.58
CA LYS A 115 4.02 -15.52 6.48
C LYS A 115 3.70 -14.08 6.14
N TYR A 116 3.19 -13.77 4.95
CA TYR A 116 2.78 -12.40 4.63
C TYR A 116 1.56 -11.97 5.45
N THR A 117 1.56 -10.70 5.82
CA THR A 117 0.47 -10.11 6.59
C THR A 117 -0.73 -9.93 5.68
N ALA A 118 -1.83 -10.59 6.02
CA ALA A 118 -3.14 -10.18 5.55
C ALA A 118 -3.64 -9.05 6.47
N PHE A 119 -4.36 -8.05 5.94
CA PHE A 119 -4.97 -7.00 6.75
C PHE A 119 -6.49 -7.05 6.63
N ARG A 120 -7.20 -7.20 7.75
CA ARG A 120 -8.68 -7.06 7.80
C ARG A 120 -9.07 -5.58 7.87
N LEU A 121 -9.21 -4.96 6.71
CA LEU A 121 -9.50 -3.51 6.65
C LEU A 121 -10.99 -3.17 6.62
N LEU A 122 -11.90 -4.11 6.33
CA LEU A 122 -13.35 -3.84 6.31
C LEU A 122 -13.84 -3.28 7.64
N GLY A 123 -14.62 -2.20 7.57
CA GLY A 123 -15.10 -1.45 8.74
C GLY A 123 -14.03 -0.63 9.45
N LYS A 124 -12.77 -0.65 8.99
CA LYS A 124 -11.64 0.05 9.61
C LYS A 124 -11.18 1.24 8.78
N THR A 125 -10.23 1.97 9.34
CA THR A 125 -9.48 3.03 8.66
C THR A 125 -7.99 2.80 8.84
N LEU A 126 -7.27 2.65 7.74
CA LEU A 126 -5.81 2.65 7.73
C LEU A 126 -5.33 4.11 7.68
N SER A 127 -4.40 4.49 8.55
CA SER A 127 -3.83 5.84 8.55
C SER A 127 -2.32 5.81 8.65
N TYR A 128 -1.66 6.72 7.93
CA TYR A 128 -0.21 6.89 7.97
C TYR A 128 0.16 8.34 7.65
N THR A 129 1.40 8.70 7.95
CA THR A 129 2.02 9.95 7.48
C THR A 129 3.03 9.61 6.42
N THR A 130 3.00 10.35 5.32
CA THR A 130 3.93 10.16 4.19
C THR A 130 4.69 11.45 3.94
N ASP A 131 5.95 11.31 3.53
CA ASP A 131 6.79 12.41 3.05
C ASP A 131 7.28 12.05 1.64
N VAL A 132 6.68 12.71 0.65
CA VAL A 132 7.01 12.54 -0.77
C VAL A 132 7.78 13.75 -1.31
N SER A 133 8.28 14.63 -0.44
CA SER A 133 8.93 15.89 -0.85
C SER A 133 10.16 15.66 -1.74
N GLY A 134 10.85 14.54 -1.56
CA GLY A 134 11.99 14.10 -2.38
C GLY A 134 11.61 13.29 -3.63
N ALA A 135 10.34 12.92 -3.82
CA ALA A 135 9.87 12.20 -5.00
C ALA A 135 9.46 13.20 -6.09
N GLU A 136 10.32 13.35 -7.09
CA GLU A 136 10.10 14.24 -8.25
C GLU A 136 9.32 13.54 -9.37
N CYS A 137 9.17 14.24 -10.51
CA CYS A 137 8.63 13.65 -11.73
C CYS A 137 9.37 12.36 -12.10
N GLY A 138 8.62 11.32 -12.48
CA GLY A 138 9.16 10.00 -12.82
C GLY A 138 9.34 9.07 -11.62
N CYS A 139 9.31 9.58 -10.38
CA CYS A 139 9.25 8.73 -9.19
C CYS A 139 7.80 8.33 -8.87
N ASN A 140 7.64 7.11 -8.35
CA ASN A 140 6.38 6.61 -7.78
C ASN A 140 6.68 6.02 -6.39
N ALA A 141 6.26 6.71 -5.33
CA ALA A 141 6.32 6.21 -3.96
C ALA A 141 5.00 5.51 -3.63
N ALA A 142 5.00 4.18 -3.78
CA ALA A 142 3.81 3.36 -3.73
C ALA A 142 3.57 2.71 -2.34
N LEU A 143 2.30 2.66 -1.93
CA LEU A 143 1.79 1.79 -0.87
C LEU A 143 0.50 1.15 -1.38
N TYR A 144 0.45 -0.17 -1.38
CA TYR A 144 -0.62 -0.92 -2.04
C TYR A 144 -0.81 -2.29 -1.38
N LEU A 145 -1.93 -2.93 -1.69
CA LEU A 145 -2.32 -4.24 -1.16
C LEU A 145 -2.46 -5.22 -2.33
N VAL A 146 -1.89 -6.41 -2.16
CA VAL A 146 -1.94 -7.53 -3.11
C VAL A 146 -2.12 -8.86 -2.38
N SER A 147 -2.70 -9.84 -3.06
CA SER A 147 -3.08 -11.13 -2.45
C SER A 147 -1.92 -12.14 -2.32
N MET A 148 -0.75 -11.70 -1.83
CA MET A 148 0.46 -12.55 -1.74
C MET A 148 0.31 -13.73 -0.78
N ARG A 149 -0.43 -13.57 0.34
CA ARG A 149 -0.63 -14.66 1.31
C ARG A 149 -1.38 -15.86 0.72
N ALA A 150 -2.27 -15.59 -0.23
CA ALA A 150 -3.09 -16.61 -0.91
C ALA A 150 -2.39 -17.20 -2.16
N ALA A 151 -1.14 -16.81 -2.44
CA ALA A 151 -0.47 -17.22 -3.65
C ALA A 151 -0.11 -18.71 -3.62
N THR A 152 -0.56 -19.45 -4.63
CA THR A 152 -0.28 -20.88 -4.79
C THR A 152 0.98 -21.16 -5.62
N LYS A 153 1.61 -20.12 -6.15
CA LYS A 153 2.77 -20.22 -7.04
C LYS A 153 3.72 -19.05 -6.83
N ALA A 154 5.02 -19.36 -6.79
CA ALA A 154 6.07 -18.35 -6.78
C ALA A 154 6.13 -17.57 -8.12
N SER A 155 6.49 -16.30 -8.01
CA SER A 155 6.64 -15.37 -9.11
C SER A 155 8.01 -15.54 -9.82
N GLN A 156 8.22 -14.84 -10.93
CA GLN A 156 9.53 -14.76 -11.59
C GLN A 156 10.60 -14.10 -10.71
N LEU A 157 10.19 -13.36 -9.67
CA LEU A 157 11.04 -12.68 -8.70
C LEU A 157 11.47 -13.60 -7.54
N LYS A 158 11.13 -14.90 -7.58
CA LYS A 158 11.49 -15.90 -6.55
C LYS A 158 10.86 -15.63 -5.17
N ASP A 159 9.86 -14.76 -5.14
CA ASP A 159 8.94 -14.53 -4.03
C ASP A 159 7.51 -14.93 -4.45
N TYR A 160 6.49 -14.47 -3.75
CA TYR A 160 5.08 -14.71 -4.07
C TYR A 160 4.36 -13.44 -4.52
N TYR A 161 5.12 -12.46 -5.02
CA TYR A 161 4.58 -11.19 -5.48
C TYR A 161 3.75 -11.35 -6.74
N CYS A 162 2.62 -10.65 -6.78
CA CYS A 162 1.72 -10.54 -7.92
C CYS A 162 1.17 -9.11 -7.95
N ASP A 163 0.76 -8.65 -9.14
CA ASP A 163 0.06 -7.38 -9.34
C ASP A 163 -0.83 -7.47 -10.58
N ALA A 164 -1.69 -6.48 -10.80
CA ALA A 164 -2.57 -6.48 -11.97
C ALA A 164 -1.81 -6.20 -13.28
N ALA A 165 -0.64 -5.57 -13.17
CA ALA A 165 0.26 -5.28 -14.30
C ALA A 165 1.06 -6.50 -14.80
N ASN A 166 1.01 -7.62 -14.07
CA ASN A 166 1.72 -8.87 -14.38
C ASN A 166 3.25 -8.70 -14.47
N VAL A 167 3.84 -7.82 -13.63
CA VAL A 167 5.28 -7.50 -13.67
C VAL A 167 6.16 -8.73 -13.40
N SER A 168 5.65 -9.66 -12.58
CA SER A 168 6.37 -10.86 -12.13
C SER A 168 5.87 -12.16 -12.76
N GLY A 169 4.99 -12.10 -13.77
CA GLY A 169 4.40 -13.27 -14.41
C GLY A 169 3.27 -13.95 -13.62
N VAL A 170 2.79 -13.30 -12.55
CA VAL A 170 1.61 -13.71 -11.77
C VAL A 170 0.70 -12.50 -11.57
N THR A 171 -0.59 -12.68 -11.83
CA THR A 171 -1.61 -11.63 -11.70
C THR A 171 -2.49 -11.83 -10.47
N CYS A 172 -2.90 -10.75 -9.82
CA CYS A 172 -3.86 -10.78 -8.71
C CYS A 172 -4.58 -9.44 -8.56
N SER A 173 -5.64 -9.44 -7.75
CA SER A 173 -6.32 -8.20 -7.36
C SER A 173 -5.36 -7.29 -6.60
N GLU A 174 -5.45 -6.00 -6.89
CA GLU A 174 -4.55 -4.98 -6.37
C GLU A 174 -5.34 -3.74 -5.97
N VAL A 175 -5.00 -3.20 -4.81
CA VAL A 175 -5.55 -1.95 -4.28
C VAL A 175 -4.41 -0.98 -4.03
N ASP A 176 -4.24 -0.03 -4.94
CA ASP A 176 -3.27 1.04 -4.80
C ASP A 176 -3.81 2.11 -3.87
N LEU A 177 -3.31 2.07 -2.64
CA LEU A 177 -3.68 3.03 -1.60
C LEU A 177 -3.04 4.39 -1.87
N GLN A 178 -1.79 4.37 -2.33
CA GLN A 178 -1.03 5.52 -2.77
C GLN A 178 -0.09 5.10 -3.91
N GLU A 179 -0.17 5.80 -5.03
CA GLU A 179 0.86 5.92 -6.04
C GLU A 179 1.12 7.41 -6.24
N ALA A 180 2.20 7.91 -5.64
CA ALA A 180 2.37 9.35 -5.54
C ALA A 180 3.82 9.81 -5.68
N ASN A 181 3.94 11.05 -6.13
CA ASN A 181 5.12 11.88 -5.94
C ASN A 181 4.64 13.27 -5.52
N ARG A 182 5.53 14.26 -5.43
CA ARG A 182 5.11 15.58 -4.97
C ARG A 182 4.19 16.32 -5.96
N HIS A 183 4.02 15.84 -7.19
CA HIS A 183 3.25 16.49 -8.26
C HIS A 183 1.96 15.77 -8.64
N ALA A 184 1.82 14.49 -8.29
CA ALA A 184 0.67 13.66 -8.62
C ALA A 184 0.35 12.66 -7.51
N TRP A 185 -0.92 12.27 -7.42
CA TRP A 185 -1.43 11.25 -6.51
C TRP A 185 -2.46 10.40 -7.22
N HIS A 186 -2.30 9.09 -7.19
CA HIS A 186 -3.24 8.11 -7.70
C HIS A 186 -3.58 7.12 -6.58
N SER A 187 -4.85 6.75 -6.52
CA SER A 187 -5.30 5.58 -5.79
C SER A 187 -6.20 4.79 -6.71
N THR A 188 -5.80 3.56 -7.00
CA THR A 188 -6.34 2.75 -8.09
C THR A 188 -6.82 1.41 -7.56
N LEU A 189 -7.92 0.93 -8.14
CA LEU A 189 -8.44 -0.39 -7.87
C LEU A 189 -8.35 -1.23 -9.13
N HIS A 190 -7.67 -2.36 -9.02
CA HIS A 190 -7.46 -3.28 -10.12
C HIS A 190 -8.11 -4.63 -9.86
N THR A 191 -8.74 -5.15 -10.91
CA THR A 191 -9.05 -6.59 -10.98
C THR A 191 -7.80 -7.32 -11.49
N PRO A 192 -7.67 -8.65 -11.30
CA PRO A 192 -6.44 -9.37 -11.66
C PRO A 192 -5.98 -9.20 -13.11
N HIS A 193 -6.87 -8.85 -14.02
CA HIS A 193 -6.55 -8.72 -15.45
C HIS A 193 -6.90 -7.34 -16.01
N ASP A 194 -7.07 -6.35 -15.14
CA ASP A 194 -7.35 -4.96 -15.51
C ASP A 194 -6.16 -4.07 -15.17
N THR A 195 -5.31 -3.82 -16.16
CA THR A 195 -4.12 -2.96 -16.00
C THR A 195 -4.44 -1.48 -15.90
N SER A 196 -5.64 -1.04 -16.29
CA SER A 196 -6.04 0.37 -16.23
C SER A 196 -6.69 0.71 -14.90
N GLY A 197 -7.47 -0.22 -14.35
CA GLY A 197 -8.14 -0.08 -13.07
C GLY A 197 -9.16 1.06 -13.03
N ARG A 198 -9.64 1.35 -11.82
CA ARG A 198 -10.44 2.54 -11.52
C ARG A 198 -9.67 3.43 -10.58
N THR A 199 -9.36 4.64 -11.02
CA THR A 199 -8.46 5.53 -10.27
C THR A 199 -9.13 6.83 -9.81
N VAL A 200 -8.69 7.33 -8.67
CA VAL A 200 -9.01 8.67 -8.14
C VAL A 200 -7.73 9.43 -7.81
N GLY A 201 -7.83 10.76 -7.72
CA GLY A 201 -6.70 11.62 -7.36
C GLY A 201 -6.43 12.73 -8.38
N TYR A 202 -5.15 13.02 -8.62
CA TYR A 202 -4.69 14.11 -9.46
C TYR A 202 -3.37 13.83 -10.17
N GLY A 203 -3.24 14.39 -11.38
CA GLY A 203 -2.02 14.30 -12.18
C GLY A 203 -1.95 12.99 -12.96
N GLY A 204 -0.76 12.62 -13.41
CA GLY A 204 -0.56 11.46 -14.29
C GLY A 204 -1.15 11.65 -15.69
N GLY A 205 -0.62 10.84 -16.61
CA GLY A 205 -0.92 10.92 -18.03
C GLY A 205 0.27 10.70 -18.94
N GLY A 206 0.15 9.81 -19.92
CA GLY A 206 0.97 9.88 -21.14
C GLY A 206 0.36 10.90 -22.12
N ALA A 207 0.95 11.09 -23.30
CA ALA A 207 0.37 11.97 -24.32
C ALA A 207 -1.10 11.61 -24.66
N ASP A 208 -1.45 10.32 -24.55
CA ASP A 208 -2.75 9.77 -24.89
C ASP A 208 -3.66 9.50 -23.68
N TRP A 209 -3.22 9.84 -22.46
CA TRP A 209 -4.00 9.63 -21.25
C TRP A 209 -3.96 10.87 -20.37
N ILE A 210 -5.12 11.39 -20.01
CA ILE A 210 -5.24 12.44 -19.00
C ILE A 210 -5.63 11.70 -17.73
N GLY A 211 -4.71 11.56 -16.77
CA GLY A 211 -4.95 10.86 -15.52
C GLY A 211 -6.11 11.44 -14.70
N PRO A 212 -6.35 10.99 -13.45
CA PRO A 212 -7.43 11.49 -12.62
C PRO A 212 -7.36 13.00 -12.44
N ARG A 213 -8.54 13.64 -12.42
CA ARG A 213 -8.75 15.08 -12.20
C ARG A 213 -9.78 15.34 -11.11
N HIS A 214 -9.87 14.42 -10.15
CA HIS A 214 -10.76 14.55 -8.99
C HIS A 214 -10.28 15.63 -8.03
N TRP A 215 -8.97 15.82 -7.98
CA TRP A 215 -8.35 16.99 -7.37
C TRP A 215 -7.65 17.85 -8.42
N SER A 216 -7.21 19.01 -7.99
CA SER A 216 -6.47 19.99 -8.78
C SER A 216 -5.10 20.27 -8.17
N ARG A 217 -4.30 21.09 -8.85
CA ARG A 217 -3.06 21.64 -8.29
C ARG A 217 -3.27 22.38 -6.97
N ASP A 218 -4.44 23.00 -6.79
CA ASP A 218 -4.74 23.77 -5.57
C ASP A 218 -5.07 22.84 -4.40
N ASP A 219 -5.37 21.56 -4.65
CA ASP A 219 -5.61 20.55 -3.63
C ASP A 219 -4.32 19.83 -3.24
N TYR A 220 -3.49 19.44 -4.22
CA TYR A 220 -2.29 18.65 -4.02
C TYR A 220 -1.15 19.12 -4.93
N GLY A 221 -0.06 19.61 -4.34
CA GLY A 221 1.11 20.01 -5.12
C GLY A 221 2.19 20.70 -4.29
N PRO A 222 3.37 20.97 -4.88
CA PRO A 222 4.53 21.47 -4.16
C PRO A 222 4.52 23.00 -4.03
N HIS A 223 3.42 23.57 -3.53
CA HIS A 223 3.31 25.02 -3.33
C HIS A 223 2.52 25.39 -2.07
N ASP A 224 2.75 26.61 -1.60
CA ASP A 224 2.23 27.15 -0.33
C ASP A 224 0.71 27.35 -0.33
N LYS A 225 0.13 27.60 -1.50
CA LYS A 225 -1.31 27.73 -1.69
C LYS A 225 -2.06 26.40 -1.79
N ALA A 226 -1.34 25.28 -1.93
CA ALA A 226 -1.99 23.97 -2.06
C ALA A 226 -2.64 23.59 -0.73
N CYS A 227 -3.79 22.93 -0.78
CA CYS A 227 -4.45 22.36 0.39
C CYS A 227 -3.51 21.36 1.09
N ILE A 228 -2.79 20.56 0.30
CA ILE A 228 -1.69 19.68 0.70
C ILE A 228 -0.42 20.13 -0.01
N ASP A 229 0.45 20.83 0.72
CA ASP A 229 1.80 21.23 0.26
C ASP A 229 2.75 20.04 0.37
N THR A 230 3.03 19.40 -0.76
CA THR A 230 3.81 18.15 -0.83
C THR A 230 5.30 18.32 -0.59
N ARG A 231 5.78 19.55 -0.35
CA ARG A 231 7.15 19.81 0.12
C ARG A 231 7.34 19.48 1.60
N ARG A 232 6.28 19.01 2.28
CA ARG A 232 6.26 18.63 3.69
C ARG A 232 5.44 17.34 3.87
N PRO A 233 5.68 16.60 4.96
CA PRO A 233 4.84 15.46 5.32
C PRO A 233 3.35 15.83 5.45
N PHE A 234 2.48 14.88 5.15
CA PHE A 234 1.04 14.98 5.36
C PHE A 234 0.44 13.64 5.80
N ARG A 235 -0.73 13.69 6.44
CA ARG A 235 -1.46 12.50 6.90
C ARG A 235 -2.38 12.01 5.80
N VAL A 236 -2.42 10.70 5.62
CA VAL A 236 -3.34 9.97 4.76
C VAL A 236 -4.19 9.07 5.65
N SER A 237 -5.51 9.09 5.44
CA SER A 237 -6.46 8.20 6.08
C SER A 237 -7.36 7.57 5.02
N ILE A 238 -7.48 6.25 5.05
CA ILE A 238 -8.18 5.45 4.06
C ILE A 238 -9.19 4.57 4.79
N ALA A 239 -10.48 4.88 4.64
CA ALA A 239 -11.56 4.17 5.30
C ALA A 239 -12.24 3.19 4.35
N PHE A 240 -12.59 2.02 4.89
CA PHE A 240 -13.21 0.90 4.17
C PHE A 240 -14.61 0.59 4.77
N PRO A 241 -15.58 1.53 4.69
CA PRO A 241 -16.90 1.31 5.24
C PRO A 241 -17.59 0.09 4.63
N THR A 242 -18.37 -0.62 5.43
CA THR A 242 -19.18 -1.76 4.99
C THR A 242 -20.64 -1.35 4.79
N SER A 243 -21.32 -2.04 3.89
CA SER A 243 -22.78 -1.99 3.74
C SER A 243 -23.47 -2.72 4.90
N ALA A 244 -24.80 -2.63 4.97
CA ALA A 244 -25.57 -3.39 5.96
C ALA A 244 -25.37 -4.92 5.85
N GLY A 245 -24.98 -5.43 4.67
CA GLY A 245 -24.68 -6.84 4.44
C GLY A 245 -23.24 -7.27 4.76
N GLY A 246 -22.40 -6.35 5.27
CA GLY A 246 -21.00 -6.64 5.60
C GLY A 246 -20.01 -6.47 4.44
N ASP A 247 -20.48 -6.36 3.20
CA ASP A 247 -19.60 -6.15 2.04
C ASP A 247 -19.03 -4.70 2.01
N LEU A 248 -17.86 -4.50 1.38
CA LEU A 248 -17.25 -3.18 1.16
C LEU A 248 -18.21 -2.25 0.40
N ALA A 249 -18.49 -1.08 0.97
CA ALA A 249 -19.40 -0.09 0.38
C ALA A 249 -18.68 0.95 -0.48
N ALA A 250 -17.49 1.37 -0.07
CA ALA A 250 -16.66 2.36 -0.77
C ALA A 250 -15.23 2.34 -0.21
N ILE A 251 -14.28 2.98 -0.88
CA ILE A 251 -12.99 3.36 -0.30
C ILE A 251 -12.93 4.89 -0.24
N ARG A 252 -12.67 5.43 0.96
CA ARG A 252 -12.70 6.88 1.21
C ARG A 252 -11.31 7.35 1.59
N PHE A 253 -10.76 8.28 0.80
CA PHE A 253 -9.43 8.82 1.00
C PHE A 253 -9.53 10.24 1.57
N ARG A 254 -8.76 10.50 2.62
CA ARG A 254 -8.63 11.81 3.24
C ARG A 254 -7.15 12.14 3.42
N LEU A 255 -6.71 13.23 2.80
CA LEU A 255 -5.40 13.82 3.02
C LEU A 255 -5.56 15.02 3.94
N ALA A 256 -4.69 15.16 4.92
CA ALA A 256 -4.71 16.27 5.87
C ALA A 256 -3.32 16.78 6.16
N GLN A 257 -3.18 18.10 6.23
CA GLN A 257 -1.93 18.77 6.55
C GLN A 257 -2.19 19.97 7.45
N ASP A 258 -1.32 20.20 8.43
CA ASP A 258 -1.40 21.42 9.21
C ASP A 258 -0.88 22.60 8.40
N ARG A 259 -1.70 23.67 8.34
CA ARG A 259 -1.24 24.94 7.76
C ARG A 259 -0.07 25.45 8.58
N ARG A 260 0.92 26.04 7.89
CA ARG A 260 1.92 26.86 8.59
C ARG A 260 1.18 27.91 9.41
N GLY A 261 1.54 28.04 10.69
CA GLY A 261 1.14 29.22 11.45
C GLY A 261 1.62 30.43 10.69
N GLY A 262 0.71 31.34 10.34
CA GLY A 262 1.09 32.61 9.73
C GLY A 262 1.98 33.36 10.70
N GLY A 263 3.19 33.71 10.26
CA GLY A 263 3.93 34.84 10.83
C GLY A 263 3.36 36.13 10.27
#